data_AF-A0A535HMN0-F1
#
_entry.id   AF-A0A535HMN0-F1
#
_cell.length_a   1.000
_cell.length_b   1.000
_cell.length_c   1.000
_cell.angle_alpha   90.00
_cell.angle_beta   90.00
_cell.angle_gamma   90.00
#
_symmetry.space_group_name_H-M   'P 1'
#
loop_
_entity.id
_entity.type
_entity.pdbx_description
1 polymer ?
#
loop_
_entity_poly.entity_id
_entity_poly.type
_entity_poly.pdbx_seq_one_letter_code
_entity_poly.pdbx_strand_id
1 'polypeptide(L)'
;MRRTLLICAFIASFAVVASAAVSAAPVTPIYNNIPTPLPGNLPSWGFEATGTQEFGDRVGFTTTARRLVSVTQTMSSWACQLGHWYDADCATTPGATFTHSVTMNLYNVAGTAPGTLIGTKTQTFVMPYRPSTDPIHCTGGRWYDGTDCFNGKAFTITFDFSSQNLTLPNQVIFGVAYNTTHHGYTPMGETTACFIAPPPSGGCPYDSLNVALADPATTLSAGTQPAPNDAYQDTDYSSCSNGAIHPFGLDAGCWTGFKPATEFIALQCHKGDGDGDFGDKDGHKHHAKFHQDSCGNGGGEVADDDDSGKHFQSTSTDSATYNSSADSETMTMVGTGLDDGVPVGFTMVAVDYHGLAPAIYTLTLTNGRTFTGTLLNGIVQLQ
;
A
#
# COMPACT_ATOMS: atom_id res chain seq x y z
N MET A 1 -66.17 39.95 -11.84
CA MET A 1 -65.42 39.02 -10.97
C MET A 1 -64.25 38.44 -11.76
N ARG A 2 -63.02 38.87 -11.47
CA ARG A 2 -61.78 38.14 -11.80
C ARG A 2 -60.66 38.78 -11.00
N ARG A 3 -60.23 38.09 -9.95
CA ARG A 3 -59.05 38.40 -9.13
C ARG A 3 -57.82 38.01 -9.94
N THR A 4 -56.92 38.96 -10.19
CA THR A 4 -55.59 38.66 -10.73
C THR A 4 -54.60 38.85 -9.59
N LEU A 5 -54.20 37.74 -8.96
CA LEU A 5 -53.09 37.72 -8.00
C LEU A 5 -51.78 37.87 -8.78
N LEU A 6 -50.97 38.88 -8.43
CA LEU A 6 -49.55 38.89 -8.77
C LEU A 6 -48.84 37.86 -7.89
N ILE A 7 -48.26 36.84 -8.51
CA ILE A 7 -47.33 35.92 -7.87
C ILE A 7 -45.92 36.43 -8.20
N CYS A 8 -45.26 37.04 -7.22
CA CYS A 8 -43.82 37.31 -7.28
C CYS A 8 -43.09 35.96 -7.16
N ALA A 9 -42.48 35.50 -8.25
CA ALA A 9 -41.61 34.35 -8.23
C ALA A 9 -40.26 34.73 -7.58
N PHE A 10 -40.03 34.30 -6.34
CA PHE A 10 -38.71 34.26 -5.74
C PHE A 10 -37.90 33.17 -6.45
N ILE A 11 -36.92 33.57 -7.27
CA ILE A 11 -35.90 32.67 -7.80
C ILE A 11 -34.88 32.47 -6.69
N ALA A 12 -34.99 31.36 -5.95
CA ALA A 12 -33.94 30.91 -5.04
C ALA A 12 -32.83 30.26 -5.88
N SER A 13 -31.73 30.99 -6.07
CA SER A 13 -30.49 30.43 -6.63
C SER A 13 -29.92 29.43 -5.62
N PHE A 14 -30.17 28.14 -5.83
CA PHE A 14 -29.42 27.06 -5.19
C PHE A 14 -28.02 27.04 -5.82
N ALA A 15 -27.02 27.51 -5.08
CA ALA A 15 -25.62 27.25 -5.41
C ALA A 15 -25.39 25.74 -5.25
N VAL A 16 -25.20 25.05 -6.38
CA VAL A 16 -24.74 23.67 -6.40
C VAL A 16 -23.31 23.67 -5.88
N VAL A 17 -23.13 23.27 -4.62
CA VAL A 17 -21.80 22.93 -4.10
C VAL A 17 -21.37 21.68 -4.85
N ALA A 18 -20.51 21.86 -5.86
CA ALA A 18 -19.85 20.73 -6.51
C ALA A 18 -19.03 20.01 -5.44
N SER A 19 -19.44 18.81 -5.06
CA SER A 19 -18.61 17.92 -4.27
C SER A 19 -17.37 17.63 -5.09
N ALA A 20 -16.23 18.22 -4.72
CA ALA A 20 -14.95 17.82 -5.26
C ALA A 20 -14.79 16.32 -4.94
N ALA A 21 -14.64 15.51 -5.98
CA ALA A 21 -14.26 14.12 -5.80
C ALA A 21 -12.94 14.12 -5.03
N VAL A 22 -12.92 13.47 -3.87
CA VAL A 22 -11.69 13.23 -3.12
C VAL A 22 -10.84 12.32 -3.99
N SER A 23 -9.83 12.88 -4.65
CA SER A 23 -8.77 12.08 -5.26
C SER A 23 -8.05 11.42 -4.09
N ALA A 24 -8.08 10.08 -4.02
CA ALA A 24 -7.19 9.38 -3.12
C ALA A 24 -5.76 9.81 -3.46
N ALA A 25 -4.98 10.20 -2.44
CA ALA A 25 -3.57 10.54 -2.62
C ALA A 25 -2.87 9.41 -3.40
N PRO A 26 -1.95 9.73 -4.33
CA PRO A 26 -1.23 8.72 -5.10
C PRO A 26 -0.43 7.84 -4.12
N VAL A 27 -0.86 6.59 -3.95
CA VAL A 27 -0.16 5.65 -3.08
C VAL A 27 1.08 5.15 -3.82
N THR A 28 2.24 5.70 -3.49
CA THR A 28 3.51 5.33 -4.10
C THR A 28 4.11 4.11 -3.38
N PRO A 29 4.60 3.10 -4.10
CA PRO A 29 5.31 1.99 -3.47
C PRO A 29 6.58 2.49 -2.78
N ILE A 30 6.79 2.09 -1.53
CA ILE A 30 8.04 2.34 -0.79
C ILE A 30 9.07 1.23 -1.02
N TYR A 31 8.61 0.10 -1.55
CA TYR A 31 9.39 -0.98 -2.15
C TYR A 31 8.55 -1.65 -3.23
N ASN A 32 9.13 -1.98 -4.39
CA ASN A 32 8.44 -2.77 -5.41
C ASN A 32 9.47 -3.45 -6.32
N ASN A 33 9.42 -4.79 -6.41
CA ASN A 33 10.13 -5.60 -7.41
C ASN A 33 9.19 -6.53 -8.20
N ILE A 34 7.89 -6.24 -8.23
CA ILE A 34 6.92 -6.98 -9.04
C ILE A 34 7.10 -6.59 -10.52
N PRO A 35 7.38 -7.56 -11.42
CA PRO A 35 7.51 -7.28 -12.84
C PRO A 35 6.22 -6.67 -13.43
N THR A 36 6.37 -5.64 -14.26
CA THR A 36 5.25 -4.98 -14.96
C THR A 36 5.55 -4.91 -16.47
N PRO A 37 4.71 -5.51 -17.35
CA PRO A 37 3.53 -6.32 -17.04
C PRO A 37 3.91 -7.64 -16.32
N LEU A 38 2.97 -8.18 -15.53
CA LEU A 38 3.16 -9.47 -14.84
C LEU A 38 3.20 -10.62 -15.86
N PRO A 39 4.29 -11.40 -15.94
CA PRO A 39 4.38 -12.56 -16.84
C PRO A 39 3.36 -13.65 -16.50
N GLY A 40 3.05 -14.53 -17.47
CA GLY A 40 2.15 -15.66 -17.24
C GLY A 40 2.59 -16.57 -16.09
N ASN A 41 3.90 -16.69 -15.86
CA ASN A 41 4.47 -17.29 -14.66
C ASN A 41 5.86 -16.74 -14.34
N LEU A 42 6.31 -16.95 -13.11
CA LEU A 42 7.66 -16.65 -12.64
C LEU A 42 8.32 -17.92 -12.07
N PRO A 43 9.66 -17.96 -11.93
CA PRO A 43 10.30 -18.88 -10.99
C PRO A 43 9.62 -18.79 -9.62
N SER A 44 9.58 -19.88 -8.86
CA SER A 44 8.76 -19.91 -7.64
C SER A 44 9.28 -20.90 -6.62
N TRP A 45 9.03 -20.62 -5.34
CA TRP A 45 9.36 -21.50 -4.21
C TRP A 45 8.10 -22.17 -3.65
N GLY A 46 8.06 -23.51 -3.70
CA GLY A 46 6.89 -24.30 -3.33
C GLY A 46 6.98 -24.86 -1.92
N PHE A 47 5.94 -24.63 -1.12
CA PHE A 47 5.99 -24.95 0.31
C PHE A 47 5.90 -26.44 0.56
N GLU A 48 4.95 -27.10 -0.10
CA GLU A 48 4.77 -28.55 0.02
C GLU A 48 6.02 -29.30 -0.47
N ALA A 49 6.60 -28.86 -1.59
CA ALA A 49 7.73 -29.55 -2.22
C ALA A 49 9.04 -29.47 -1.43
N THR A 50 9.18 -28.49 -0.54
CA THR A 50 10.43 -28.20 0.17
C THR A 50 10.30 -28.31 1.69
N GLY A 51 9.10 -28.62 2.18
CA GLY A 51 8.81 -28.61 3.60
C GLY A 51 8.95 -27.24 4.25
N THR A 52 8.46 -26.19 3.58
CA THR A 52 8.56 -24.81 4.06
C THR A 52 7.38 -24.45 4.98
N GLN A 53 7.67 -23.74 6.07
CA GLN A 53 6.68 -23.11 6.95
C GLN A 53 6.56 -21.60 6.69
N GLU A 54 7.68 -20.93 6.38
CA GLU A 54 7.72 -19.49 6.08
C GLU A 54 8.84 -19.18 5.09
N PHE A 55 8.60 -18.28 4.14
CA PHE A 55 9.58 -17.87 3.13
C PHE A 55 9.50 -16.36 2.87
N GLY A 56 10.65 -15.70 2.78
CA GLY A 56 10.66 -14.27 2.52
C GLY A 56 12.05 -13.67 2.34
N ASP A 57 12.15 -12.37 2.58
CA ASP A 57 13.30 -11.55 2.16
C ASP A 57 13.47 -10.31 3.05
N ARG A 58 14.65 -9.69 2.95
CA ARG A 58 14.97 -8.40 3.56
C ARG A 58 14.83 -7.30 2.52
N VAL A 59 14.00 -6.31 2.83
CA VAL A 59 13.76 -5.15 1.98
C VAL A 59 14.13 -3.86 2.70
N GLY A 60 14.57 -2.87 1.94
CA GLY A 60 14.85 -1.53 2.46
C GLY A 60 14.01 -0.46 1.79
N PHE A 61 13.59 0.53 2.58
CA PHE A 61 12.74 1.63 2.15
C PHE A 61 13.56 2.92 2.08
N THR A 62 13.41 3.66 0.99
CA THR A 62 14.12 4.92 0.75
C THR A 62 13.35 6.14 1.21
N THR A 63 12.05 5.99 1.51
CA THR A 63 11.17 7.07 1.95
C THR A 63 11.15 7.19 3.47
N THR A 64 10.85 8.40 3.96
CA THR A 64 10.56 8.67 5.38
C THR A 64 9.12 8.29 5.76
N ALA A 65 8.20 8.43 4.82
CA ALA A 65 6.81 8.01 4.95
C ALA A 65 6.68 6.49 4.90
N ARG A 66 6.40 5.88 6.07
CA ARG A 66 6.45 4.42 6.26
C ARG A 66 5.26 3.87 7.07
N ARG A 67 4.15 4.60 7.18
CA ARG A 67 2.92 4.04 7.76
C ARG A 67 2.30 3.07 6.76
N LEU A 68 2.47 1.77 6.99
CA LEU A 68 2.10 0.70 6.08
C LEU A 68 0.59 0.69 5.80
N VAL A 69 0.24 0.59 4.52
CA VAL A 69 -1.15 0.44 4.04
C VAL A 69 -1.38 -0.99 3.58
N SER A 70 -0.52 -1.48 2.71
CA SER A 70 -0.66 -2.82 2.16
C SER A 70 0.68 -3.42 1.76
N VAL A 71 0.67 -4.75 1.69
CA VAL A 71 1.76 -5.53 1.09
C VAL A 71 1.14 -6.40 0.00
N THR A 72 1.60 -6.28 -1.23
CA THR A 72 1.21 -7.16 -2.33
C THR A 72 2.29 -8.21 -2.53
N GLN A 73 1.92 -9.48 -2.50
CA GLN A 73 2.80 -10.62 -2.78
C GLN A 73 2.37 -11.27 -4.09
N THR A 74 3.33 -11.54 -4.96
CA THR A 74 3.09 -12.37 -6.15
C THR A 74 3.24 -13.85 -5.78
N MET A 75 2.28 -14.64 -6.20
CA MET A 75 2.18 -16.09 -6.02
C MET A 75 2.23 -16.79 -7.39
N SER A 76 2.51 -18.09 -7.40
CA SER A 76 2.46 -18.93 -8.58
C SER A 76 1.66 -20.20 -8.29
N SER A 77 0.53 -20.38 -8.97
CA SER A 77 -0.33 -21.57 -8.82
C SER A 77 0.06 -22.61 -9.86
N TRP A 78 0.38 -23.82 -9.42
CA TRP A 78 0.60 -25.00 -10.25
C TRP A 78 -0.56 -26.00 -10.15
N ALA A 79 -1.61 -25.63 -9.40
CA ALA A 79 -2.76 -26.47 -9.10
C ALA A 79 -3.69 -26.67 -10.30
N CYS A 80 -4.08 -27.92 -10.54
CA CYS A 80 -5.09 -28.32 -11.51
C CYS A 80 -6.38 -28.72 -10.79
N GLN A 81 -7.55 -28.55 -11.40
CA GLN A 81 -8.78 -29.14 -10.81
C GLN A 81 -8.77 -30.65 -10.95
N LEU A 82 -8.31 -31.14 -12.10
CA LEU A 82 -8.13 -32.54 -12.42
C LEU A 82 -6.75 -32.77 -13.03
N GLY A 83 -6.19 -33.96 -12.82
CA GLY A 83 -4.85 -34.33 -13.29
C GLY A 83 -3.74 -33.53 -12.62
N HIS A 84 -2.55 -33.59 -13.18
CA HIS A 84 -1.36 -32.96 -12.62
C HIS A 84 -0.57 -32.19 -13.67
N TRP A 85 0.24 -31.25 -13.20
CA TRP A 85 1.07 -30.44 -14.09
C TRP A 85 2.21 -31.24 -14.73
N TYR A 86 2.73 -32.25 -14.04
CA TYR A 86 3.84 -33.07 -14.49
C TYR A 86 3.40 -34.27 -15.36
N ASP A 87 2.12 -34.66 -15.30
CA ASP A 87 1.54 -35.75 -16.11
C ASP A 87 0.98 -35.28 -17.46
N ALA A 88 1.05 -33.97 -17.72
CA ALA A 88 0.53 -33.31 -18.93
C ALA A 88 -0.98 -33.47 -19.16
N ASP A 89 -1.74 -33.86 -18.13
CA ASP A 89 -3.18 -34.08 -18.17
C ASP A 89 -3.98 -33.04 -17.36
N CYS A 90 -3.31 -31.99 -16.87
CA CYS A 90 -3.92 -30.88 -16.17
C CYS A 90 -5.15 -30.33 -16.91
N ALA A 91 -6.31 -30.44 -16.28
CA ALA A 91 -7.58 -29.91 -16.77
C ALA A 91 -8.22 -29.00 -15.72
N THR A 92 -8.43 -27.75 -16.12
CA THR A 92 -9.01 -26.69 -15.30
C THR A 92 -10.08 -25.96 -16.11
N THR A 93 -11.26 -25.77 -15.51
CA THR A 93 -12.30 -24.91 -16.08
C THR A 93 -11.78 -23.46 -16.12
N PRO A 94 -11.83 -22.75 -17.26
CA PRO A 94 -11.34 -21.37 -17.34
C PRO A 94 -11.95 -20.48 -16.25
N GLY A 95 -11.08 -19.79 -15.49
CA GLY A 95 -11.51 -18.92 -14.39
C GLY A 95 -11.82 -19.63 -13.07
N ALA A 96 -11.63 -20.95 -12.96
CA ALA A 96 -11.80 -21.66 -11.70
C ALA A 96 -10.84 -21.13 -10.62
N THR A 97 -11.35 -21.06 -9.39
CA THR A 97 -10.61 -20.56 -8.22
C THR A 97 -10.80 -21.46 -7.01
N PHE A 98 -9.90 -21.33 -6.04
CA PHE A 98 -9.99 -21.91 -4.70
C PHE A 98 -9.67 -20.83 -3.67
N THR A 99 -10.00 -21.07 -2.40
CA THR A 99 -9.66 -20.14 -1.32
C THR A 99 -8.56 -20.71 -0.44
N HIS A 100 -7.61 -19.88 -0.04
CA HIS A 100 -6.59 -20.28 0.91
C HIS A 100 -6.16 -19.10 1.80
N SER A 101 -5.84 -19.39 3.06
CA SER A 101 -5.37 -18.38 4.02
C SER A 101 -3.86 -18.26 3.93
N VAL A 102 -3.38 -17.03 3.79
CA VAL A 102 -1.94 -16.72 3.80
C VAL A 102 -1.69 -15.70 4.89
N THR A 103 -0.52 -15.77 5.51
CA THR A 103 -0.05 -14.85 6.53
C THR A 103 1.17 -14.09 6.01
N MET A 104 1.17 -12.77 6.20
CA MET A 104 2.32 -11.90 6.02
C MET A 104 2.84 -11.51 7.41
N ASN A 105 4.08 -11.87 7.71
CA ASN A 105 4.78 -11.50 8.94
C ASN A 105 5.85 -10.46 8.62
N LEU A 106 5.98 -9.46 9.47
CA LEU A 106 6.94 -8.36 9.34
C LEU A 106 7.80 -8.33 10.61
N TYR A 107 9.11 -8.40 10.44
CA TYR A 107 10.09 -8.43 11.52
C TYR A 107 11.03 -7.23 11.44
N ASN A 108 11.44 -6.73 12.60
CA ASN A 108 12.63 -5.90 12.70
C ASN A 108 13.86 -6.67 12.20
N VAL A 109 14.89 -5.95 11.79
CA VAL A 109 16.17 -6.56 11.40
C VAL A 109 17.13 -6.57 12.60
N ALA A 110 17.60 -7.76 12.99
CA ALA A 110 18.60 -7.95 14.04
C ALA A 110 19.92 -8.45 13.43
N GLY A 111 20.76 -7.50 12.97
CA GLY A 111 21.97 -7.82 12.21
C GLY A 111 21.64 -8.42 10.84
N THR A 112 21.83 -9.73 10.69
CA THR A 112 21.47 -10.50 9.50
C THR A 112 20.30 -11.46 9.73
N ALA A 113 19.71 -11.47 10.93
CA ALA A 113 18.62 -12.37 11.30
C ALA A 113 17.29 -11.62 11.46
N PRO A 114 16.14 -12.32 11.36
CA PRO A 114 14.86 -11.79 11.81
C PRO A 114 14.92 -11.40 13.29
N GLY A 115 14.46 -10.19 13.61
CA GLY A 115 14.33 -9.67 14.95
C GLY A 115 12.92 -9.85 15.51
N THR A 116 12.45 -8.87 16.29
CA THR A 116 11.08 -8.92 16.85
C THR A 116 10.02 -8.77 15.75
N LEU A 117 8.93 -9.54 15.87
CA LEU A 117 7.74 -9.40 15.02
C LEU A 117 7.07 -8.05 15.32
N ILE A 118 6.87 -7.22 14.30
CA ILE A 118 6.28 -5.87 14.40
C ILE A 118 4.92 -5.76 13.73
N GLY A 119 4.58 -6.68 12.84
CA GLY A 119 3.28 -6.74 12.18
C GLY A 119 2.99 -8.14 11.70
N THR A 120 1.73 -8.55 11.76
CA THR A 120 1.29 -9.81 11.18
C THR A 120 -0.13 -9.64 10.64
N LYS A 121 -0.41 -10.23 9.49
CA LYS A 121 -1.74 -10.24 8.88
C LYS A 121 -1.99 -11.58 8.21
N THR A 122 -2.96 -12.32 8.74
CA THR A 122 -3.56 -13.46 8.03
C THR A 122 -4.79 -13.00 7.27
N GLN A 123 -4.89 -13.39 6.00
CA GLN A 123 -6.03 -13.08 5.15
C GLN A 123 -6.32 -14.25 4.20
N THR A 124 -7.61 -14.50 3.97
CA THR A 124 -8.07 -15.49 3.00
C THR A 124 -8.20 -14.85 1.63
N PHE A 125 -7.57 -15.48 0.63
CA PHE A 125 -7.60 -15.02 -0.75
C PHE A 125 -8.32 -16.01 -1.65
N VAL A 126 -8.96 -15.48 -2.71
CA VAL A 126 -9.46 -16.26 -3.84
C VAL A 126 -8.32 -16.38 -4.85
N MET A 127 -7.84 -17.60 -5.06
CA MET A 127 -6.65 -17.90 -5.86
C MET A 127 -7.04 -18.68 -7.12
N PRO A 128 -6.45 -18.39 -8.28
CA PRO A 128 -6.73 -19.12 -9.50
C PRO A 128 -6.06 -20.50 -9.49
N TYR A 129 -6.74 -21.49 -10.07
CA TYR A 129 -6.06 -22.66 -10.61
C TYR A 129 -5.22 -22.26 -11.83
N ARG A 130 -4.18 -23.02 -12.16
CA ARG A 130 -3.50 -22.82 -13.46
C ARG A 130 -4.40 -23.27 -14.61
N PRO A 131 -4.28 -22.65 -15.80
CA PRO A 131 -5.02 -23.09 -16.98
C PRO A 131 -4.63 -24.51 -17.41
N SER A 132 -5.54 -25.17 -18.12
CA SER A 132 -5.33 -26.51 -18.68
C SER A 132 -4.10 -26.58 -19.57
N THR A 133 -3.53 -27.77 -19.69
CA THR A 133 -2.49 -28.05 -20.69
C THR A 133 -2.96 -27.64 -22.09
N ASP A 134 -2.07 -27.00 -22.85
CA ASP A 134 -2.28 -26.66 -24.25
C ASP A 134 -1.29 -27.44 -25.13
N PRO A 135 -1.64 -28.65 -25.58
CA PRO A 135 -0.76 -29.46 -26.41
C PRO A 135 -0.66 -28.96 -27.85
N ILE A 136 -1.46 -27.95 -28.25
CA ILE A 136 -1.42 -27.37 -29.60
C ILE A 136 -0.23 -26.41 -29.70
N HIS A 137 -0.06 -25.56 -28.69
CA HIS A 137 0.97 -24.52 -28.68
C HIS A 137 2.18 -24.88 -27.81
N CYS A 138 2.00 -25.75 -26.82
CA CYS A 138 3.01 -26.06 -25.82
C CYS A 138 3.34 -27.56 -25.74
N THR A 139 4.51 -27.86 -25.17
CA THR A 139 4.96 -29.21 -24.86
C THR A 139 5.13 -29.41 -23.36
N GLY A 140 5.10 -30.65 -22.88
CA GLY A 140 5.42 -31.00 -21.48
C GLY A 140 4.39 -30.53 -20.46
N GLY A 141 3.09 -30.55 -20.79
CA GLY A 141 2.02 -30.23 -19.83
C GLY A 141 1.80 -28.73 -19.57
N ARG A 142 2.49 -27.85 -20.30
CA ARG A 142 2.40 -26.40 -20.16
C ARG A 142 1.11 -25.84 -20.76
N TRP A 143 0.70 -24.67 -20.28
CA TRP A 143 -0.39 -23.88 -20.83
C TRP A 143 0.16 -22.68 -21.62
N TYR A 144 -0.58 -22.21 -22.62
CA TYR A 144 -0.21 -21.09 -23.48
C TYR A 144 -0.93 -19.82 -23.06
N ASP A 145 -0.21 -18.72 -22.87
CA ASP A 145 -0.81 -17.42 -22.52
C ASP A 145 -1.16 -16.54 -23.72
N GLY A 146 -0.92 -17.03 -24.93
CA GLY A 146 -1.03 -16.25 -26.17
C GLY A 146 0.32 -15.85 -26.77
N THR A 147 1.40 -15.92 -25.97
CA THR A 147 2.77 -15.59 -26.37
C THR A 147 3.77 -16.69 -25.99
N ASP A 148 3.71 -17.15 -24.74
CA ASP A 148 4.67 -18.05 -24.11
C ASP A 148 3.98 -19.23 -23.42
N CYS A 149 4.77 -20.28 -23.14
CA CYS A 149 4.32 -21.52 -22.51
C CYS A 149 4.80 -21.63 -21.07
N PHE A 150 3.86 -21.79 -20.13
CA PHE A 150 4.15 -21.79 -18.68
C PHE A 150 3.68 -23.06 -17.97
N ASN A 151 4.34 -23.39 -16.86
CA ASN A 151 3.92 -24.48 -15.98
C ASN A 151 2.94 -24.00 -14.91
N GLY A 152 3.29 -22.97 -14.15
CA GLY A 152 2.43 -22.31 -13.17
C GLY A 152 1.70 -21.10 -13.76
N LYS A 153 0.86 -20.46 -12.94
CA LYS A 153 0.19 -19.19 -13.24
C LYS A 153 0.55 -18.17 -12.17
N ALA A 154 1.22 -17.08 -12.55
CA ALA A 154 1.48 -15.97 -11.64
C ALA A 154 0.22 -15.13 -11.40
N PHE A 155 0.04 -14.68 -10.17
CA PHE A 155 -1.03 -13.77 -9.74
C PHE A 155 -0.61 -13.05 -8.46
N THR A 156 -1.29 -11.96 -8.09
CA THR A 156 -0.98 -11.22 -6.86
C THR A 156 -2.07 -11.40 -5.80
N ILE A 157 -1.64 -11.36 -4.54
CA ILE A 157 -2.50 -11.24 -3.36
C ILE A 157 -2.08 -9.99 -2.57
N THR A 158 -3.03 -9.22 -2.05
CA THR A 158 -2.75 -7.98 -1.34
C THR A 158 -3.28 -8.02 0.08
N PHE A 159 -2.37 -7.95 1.04
CA PHE A 159 -2.66 -7.85 2.47
C PHE A 159 -3.01 -6.42 2.84
N ASP A 160 -4.15 -6.23 3.51
CA ASP A 160 -4.55 -4.93 4.04
C ASP A 160 -4.06 -4.72 5.49
N PHE A 161 -3.11 -3.80 5.65
CA PHE A 161 -2.52 -3.35 6.91
C PHE A 161 -3.04 -1.97 7.37
N SER A 162 -3.93 -1.33 6.62
CA SER A 162 -4.36 0.06 6.85
C SER A 162 -4.92 0.30 8.26
N SER A 163 -5.57 -0.70 8.84
CA SER A 163 -6.14 -0.64 10.20
C SER A 163 -5.15 -0.87 11.33
N GLN A 164 -3.93 -1.36 11.04
CA GLN A 164 -2.93 -1.65 12.06
C GLN A 164 -2.13 -0.41 12.49
N ASN A 165 -2.20 0.69 11.74
CA ASN A 165 -1.43 1.92 12.00
C ASN A 165 0.07 1.65 12.23
N LEU A 166 0.61 0.66 11.50
CA LEU A 166 1.99 0.20 11.66
C LEU A 166 2.96 1.12 10.91
N THR A 167 3.88 1.74 11.63
CA THR A 167 5.01 2.47 11.02
C THR A 167 6.21 1.56 10.88
N LEU A 168 6.69 1.36 9.65
CA LEU A 168 7.84 0.51 9.38
C LEU A 168 9.17 1.23 9.69
N PRO A 169 10.18 0.48 10.18
CA PRO A 169 11.57 0.94 10.21
C PRO A 169 12.12 1.10 8.78
N ASN A 170 13.36 1.57 8.63
CA ASN A 170 13.99 1.75 7.30
C ASN A 170 14.16 0.44 6.52
N GLN A 171 14.18 -0.71 7.20
CA GLN A 171 14.30 -2.02 6.61
C GLN A 171 13.55 -3.03 7.45
N VAL A 172 12.94 -4.00 6.80
CA VAL A 172 12.28 -5.14 7.46
C VAL A 172 12.76 -6.43 6.83
N ILE A 173 12.64 -7.51 7.60
CA ILE A 173 12.55 -8.85 7.02
C ILE A 173 11.06 -9.20 7.03
N PHE A 174 10.54 -9.65 5.89
CA PHE A 174 9.18 -10.17 5.83
C PHE A 174 9.20 -11.66 5.57
N GLY A 175 8.12 -12.34 5.95
CA GLY A 175 7.89 -13.75 5.65
C GLY A 175 6.45 -13.99 5.24
N VAL A 176 6.27 -14.81 4.22
CA VAL A 176 4.99 -15.35 3.77
C VAL A 176 4.83 -16.74 4.36
N ALA A 177 3.72 -17.02 5.01
CA ALA A 177 3.43 -18.33 5.60
C ALA A 177 2.02 -18.80 5.23
N TYR A 178 1.86 -20.07 4.90
CA TYR A 178 0.58 -20.73 4.72
C TYR A 178 0.73 -22.23 4.96
N ASN A 179 -0.39 -22.93 5.16
CA ASN A 179 -0.38 -24.34 5.51
C ASN A 179 -0.71 -25.18 4.29
N THR A 180 0.11 -26.18 4.02
CA THR A 180 -0.17 -27.21 3.02
C THR A 180 -0.69 -28.47 3.71
N THR A 181 -0.79 -29.59 2.98
CA THR A 181 -1.24 -30.84 3.57
C THR A 181 -0.27 -31.29 4.67
N HIS A 182 1.04 -31.24 4.41
CA HIS A 182 2.05 -31.76 5.34
C HIS A 182 2.92 -30.67 5.99
N HIS A 183 2.91 -29.44 5.47
CA HIS A 183 3.82 -28.38 5.90
C HIS A 183 3.07 -27.07 6.23
N GLY A 184 3.82 -26.05 6.65
CA GLY A 184 3.27 -24.89 7.36
C GLY A 184 3.35 -25.01 8.87
N TYR A 185 3.10 -23.90 9.57
CA TYR A 185 3.08 -23.88 11.03
C TYR A 185 1.94 -24.71 11.64
N THR A 186 0.88 -24.97 10.87
CA THR A 186 -0.23 -25.83 11.29
C THR A 186 -0.77 -26.59 10.06
N PRO A 187 -0.08 -27.65 9.62
CA PRO A 187 -0.45 -28.39 8.41
C PRO A 187 -1.92 -28.82 8.40
N MET A 188 -2.54 -28.78 7.23
CA MET A 188 -3.97 -29.09 7.06
C MET A 188 -4.29 -30.57 7.26
N GLY A 189 -3.31 -31.44 7.03
CA GLY A 189 -3.39 -32.88 7.24
C GLY A 189 -4.11 -33.63 6.11
N GLU A 190 -3.87 -34.94 6.10
CA GLU A 190 -4.35 -35.88 5.07
C GLU A 190 -5.85 -36.16 5.13
N THR A 191 -6.58 -35.64 6.12
CA THR A 191 -8.03 -35.88 6.26
C THR A 191 -8.88 -34.92 5.43
N THR A 192 -8.27 -33.97 4.72
CA THR A 192 -9.00 -32.98 3.94
C THR A 192 -9.64 -33.62 2.70
N ALA A 193 -10.81 -33.11 2.30
CA ALA A 193 -11.58 -33.68 1.19
C ALA A 193 -10.82 -33.68 -0.14
N CYS A 194 -9.96 -32.67 -0.38
CA CYS A 194 -9.15 -32.60 -1.58
C CYS A 194 -8.00 -33.61 -1.61
N PHE A 195 -7.48 -34.03 -0.44
CA PHE A 195 -6.41 -35.01 -0.35
C PHE A 195 -6.93 -36.43 -0.60
N ILE A 196 -8.07 -36.77 0.01
CA ILE A 196 -8.67 -38.12 -0.11
C ILE A 196 -9.47 -38.32 -1.42
N ALA A 197 -9.63 -37.28 -2.23
CA ALA A 197 -10.38 -37.35 -3.47
C ALA A 197 -9.69 -38.31 -4.45
N PRO A 198 -10.40 -39.32 -5.01
CA PRO A 198 -9.78 -40.29 -5.90
C PRO A 198 -9.38 -39.63 -7.24
N PRO A 199 -8.42 -40.24 -7.97
CA PRO A 199 -8.12 -39.84 -9.33
C PRO A 199 -9.37 -39.78 -10.21
N PRO A 200 -9.47 -38.81 -11.15
CA PRO A 200 -8.41 -37.91 -11.59
C PRO A 200 -8.38 -36.57 -10.83
N SER A 201 -8.64 -36.55 -9.52
CA SER A 201 -8.44 -35.36 -8.67
C SER A 201 -7.04 -34.75 -8.85
N GLY A 202 -6.95 -33.42 -8.90
CA GLY A 202 -5.66 -32.70 -8.86
C GLY A 202 -5.05 -32.59 -7.45
N GLY A 203 -5.70 -33.18 -6.44
CA GLY A 203 -5.30 -33.08 -5.04
C GLY A 203 -5.71 -31.76 -4.39
N CYS A 204 -5.06 -31.41 -3.29
CA CYS A 204 -5.28 -30.13 -2.64
C CYS A 204 -4.58 -28.98 -3.39
N PRO A 205 -5.28 -27.93 -3.81
CA PRO A 205 -4.68 -26.90 -4.66
C PRO A 205 -3.59 -26.10 -3.96
N TYR A 206 -3.66 -25.97 -2.63
CA TYR A 206 -2.66 -25.28 -1.83
C TYR A 206 -1.32 -26.02 -1.76
N ASP A 207 -1.28 -27.33 -2.05
CA ASP A 207 -0.03 -28.12 -2.13
C ASP A 207 0.78 -27.78 -3.38
N SER A 208 0.13 -27.17 -4.38
CA SER A 208 0.74 -26.68 -5.61
C SER A 208 0.74 -25.15 -5.69
N LEU A 209 0.60 -24.47 -4.55
CA LEU A 209 0.76 -23.03 -4.44
C LEU A 209 2.21 -22.72 -4.08
N ASN A 210 2.80 -21.72 -4.74
CA ASN A 210 4.18 -21.31 -4.54
C ASN A 210 4.28 -19.78 -4.37
N VAL A 211 5.34 -19.30 -3.73
CA VAL A 211 5.71 -17.88 -3.72
C VAL A 211 6.50 -17.56 -4.98
N ALA A 212 6.07 -16.56 -5.76
CA ALA A 212 6.72 -16.20 -7.01
C ALA A 212 7.98 -15.35 -6.76
N LEU A 213 9.01 -15.57 -7.57
CA LEU A 213 10.33 -14.98 -7.46
C LEU A 213 10.63 -14.11 -8.69
N ALA A 214 11.24 -12.95 -8.46
CA ALA A 214 11.72 -12.03 -9.49
C ALA A 214 13.18 -11.67 -9.23
N ASP A 215 13.85 -11.21 -10.29
CA ASP A 215 15.21 -10.66 -10.19
C ASP A 215 15.14 -9.15 -9.93
N PRO A 216 15.47 -8.66 -8.72
CA PRO A 216 15.44 -7.24 -8.41
C PRO A 216 16.38 -6.42 -9.31
N ALA A 217 17.43 -7.02 -9.90
CA ALA A 217 18.33 -6.31 -10.80
C ALA A 217 17.62 -5.79 -12.06
N THR A 218 16.48 -6.39 -12.43
CA THR A 218 15.68 -5.99 -13.61
C THR A 218 14.30 -5.46 -13.25
N THR A 219 13.81 -5.71 -12.04
CA THR A 219 12.41 -5.48 -11.66
C THR A 219 12.23 -4.46 -10.54
N LEU A 220 13.27 -4.15 -9.76
CA LEU A 220 13.18 -3.21 -8.65
C LEU A 220 12.90 -1.79 -9.17
N SER A 221 11.74 -1.25 -8.83
CA SER A 221 11.28 0.09 -9.21
C SER A 221 11.16 1.05 -8.02
N ALA A 222 11.15 0.54 -6.79
CA ALA A 222 11.18 1.33 -5.56
C ALA A 222 11.91 0.59 -4.43
N GLY A 223 12.48 1.34 -3.49
CA GLY A 223 13.21 0.81 -2.34
C GLY A 223 14.62 0.32 -2.67
N THR A 224 15.15 -0.57 -1.84
CA THR A 224 16.47 -1.20 -2.00
C THR A 224 16.40 -2.68 -1.65
N GLN A 225 17.36 -3.45 -2.14
CA GLN A 225 17.57 -4.86 -1.81
C GLN A 225 18.84 -5.02 -0.96
N PRO A 226 18.77 -4.95 0.39
CA PRO A 226 19.96 -4.98 1.25
C PRO A 226 20.69 -6.32 1.26
N ALA A 227 19.98 -7.42 0.93
CA ALA A 227 20.52 -8.78 0.90
C ALA A 227 20.29 -9.42 -0.48
N PRO A 228 21.00 -8.98 -1.53
CA PRO A 228 20.74 -9.44 -2.91
C PRO A 228 21.07 -10.92 -3.12
N ASN A 229 21.85 -11.55 -2.24
CA ASN A 229 22.27 -12.96 -2.38
C ASN A 229 21.60 -13.91 -1.38
N ASP A 230 20.77 -13.40 -0.45
CA ASP A 230 20.21 -14.19 0.65
C ASP A 230 18.68 -14.20 0.63
N ALA A 231 18.06 -15.21 1.21
CA ALA A 231 16.63 -15.23 1.51
C ALA A 231 16.43 -15.59 2.99
N TYR A 232 15.17 -15.63 3.43
CA TYR A 232 14.83 -16.03 4.79
C TYR A 232 13.80 -17.15 4.73
N GLN A 233 14.03 -18.22 5.47
CA GLN A 233 13.20 -19.43 5.40
C GLN A 233 13.06 -20.10 6.76
N ASP A 234 11.91 -20.72 6.98
CA ASP A 234 11.68 -21.81 7.93
C ASP A 234 11.32 -23.02 7.06
N THR A 235 12.23 -24.00 6.94
CA THR A 235 12.09 -25.07 5.94
C THR A 235 12.87 -26.33 6.30
N ASP A 236 12.32 -27.49 5.94
CA ASP A 236 13.01 -28.79 6.02
C ASP A 236 14.13 -28.91 4.97
N TYR A 237 14.06 -28.14 3.87
CA TYR A 237 15.05 -28.14 2.79
C TYR A 237 15.33 -26.73 2.25
N SER A 238 16.56 -26.26 2.42
CA SER A 238 17.12 -25.09 1.74
C SER A 238 18.08 -25.53 0.62
N SER A 239 17.96 -24.87 -0.53
CA SER A 239 18.84 -25.08 -1.68
C SER A 239 20.26 -24.55 -1.47
N CYS A 240 20.47 -23.53 -0.61
CA CYS A 240 21.81 -22.99 -0.38
C CYS A 240 22.58 -23.81 0.66
N SER A 241 21.91 -24.23 1.72
CA SER A 241 22.54 -24.94 2.84
C SER A 241 22.56 -26.46 2.65
N ASN A 242 21.76 -27.01 1.72
CA ASN A 242 21.47 -28.44 1.59
C ASN A 242 21.01 -29.06 2.93
N GLY A 243 20.15 -28.35 3.65
CA GLY A 243 19.66 -28.76 4.96
C GLY A 243 18.45 -27.98 5.42
N ALA A 244 17.99 -28.28 6.63
CA ALA A 244 16.87 -27.60 7.25
C ALA A 244 17.30 -26.27 7.90
N ILE A 245 16.39 -25.30 7.91
CA ILE A 245 16.53 -24.02 8.59
C ILE A 245 15.31 -23.88 9.50
N HIS A 246 15.52 -23.98 10.81
CA HIS A 246 14.50 -23.76 11.82
C HIS A 246 15.09 -23.00 13.01
N PRO A 247 14.37 -22.00 13.58
CA PRO A 247 13.15 -21.38 13.05
C PRO A 247 13.44 -20.50 11.83
N PHE A 248 12.45 -19.74 11.36
CA PHE A 248 12.59 -18.71 10.31
C PHE A 248 13.89 -17.90 10.46
N GLY A 249 14.79 -18.05 9.48
CA GLY A 249 16.16 -17.58 9.58
C GLY A 249 16.83 -17.37 8.22
N LEU A 250 18.05 -16.84 8.25
CA LEU A 250 18.83 -16.50 7.05
C LEU A 250 19.25 -17.75 6.27
N ASP A 251 18.97 -17.75 4.97
CA ASP A 251 19.48 -18.69 3.99
C ASP A 251 20.40 -17.96 2.99
N ALA A 252 21.71 -18.08 3.18
CA ALA A 252 22.68 -17.15 2.60
C ALA A 252 23.31 -17.63 1.28
N GLY A 253 23.59 -16.68 0.39
CA GLY A 253 24.61 -16.82 -0.66
C GLY A 253 24.20 -17.46 -1.99
N CYS A 254 22.95 -17.93 -2.17
CA CYS A 254 22.52 -18.54 -3.43
C CYS A 254 21.19 -18.01 -4.01
N TRP A 255 20.69 -16.88 -3.50
CA TRP A 255 19.40 -16.28 -3.89
C TRP A 255 19.53 -15.10 -4.87
N THR A 256 20.68 -14.93 -5.53
CA THR A 256 20.86 -13.89 -6.54
C THR A 256 19.86 -14.08 -7.68
N GLY A 257 19.07 -13.04 -7.97
CA GLY A 257 18.04 -13.08 -9.02
C GLY A 257 16.74 -13.81 -8.65
N PHE A 258 16.63 -14.33 -7.43
CA PHE A 258 15.49 -15.12 -6.96
C PHE A 258 14.91 -14.53 -5.67
N LYS A 259 14.28 -13.34 -5.74
CA LYS A 259 13.64 -12.71 -4.57
C LYS A 259 12.13 -12.79 -4.64
N PRO A 260 11.38 -12.95 -3.53
CA PRO A 260 9.94 -12.87 -3.56
C PRO A 260 9.47 -11.57 -4.22
N ALA A 261 8.63 -11.69 -5.26
CA ALA A 261 8.12 -10.55 -6.01
C ALA A 261 7.01 -9.85 -5.21
N THR A 262 7.33 -8.72 -4.60
CA THR A 262 6.57 -8.06 -3.54
C THR A 262 6.56 -6.55 -3.71
N GLU A 263 5.47 -5.93 -3.26
CA GLU A 263 5.31 -4.49 -3.19
C GLU A 263 4.85 -4.09 -1.78
N PHE A 264 5.45 -3.03 -1.25
CA PHE A 264 5.02 -2.39 -0.01
C PHE A 264 4.49 -1.01 -0.35
N ILE A 265 3.26 -0.75 0.07
CA ILE A 265 2.61 0.54 -0.08
C ILE A 265 2.46 1.16 1.31
N ALA A 266 2.96 2.38 1.50
CA ALA A 266 2.75 3.15 2.72
C ALA A 266 2.03 4.46 2.41
N LEU A 267 1.31 4.99 3.40
CA LEU A 267 0.78 6.34 3.37
C LEU A 267 1.94 7.31 3.27
N GLN A 268 1.86 8.24 2.32
CA GLN A 268 2.72 9.41 2.35
C GLN A 268 2.41 10.20 3.62
N CYS A 269 3.46 10.42 4.41
CA CYS A 269 3.37 11.27 5.59
C CYS A 269 3.56 12.68 5.10
N HIS A 270 2.49 13.44 5.12
CA HIS A 270 2.53 14.82 4.73
C HIS A 270 2.76 15.71 5.93
N LYS A 271 3.57 16.75 5.73
CA LYS A 271 3.84 17.77 6.73
C LYS A 271 3.61 19.13 6.09
N GLY A 272 2.89 19.98 6.80
CA GLY A 272 2.76 21.39 6.43
C GLY A 272 3.25 22.27 7.56
N ASP A 273 4.24 23.09 7.26
CA ASP A 273 4.73 24.14 8.15
C ASP A 273 4.61 25.48 7.44
N GLY A 274 4.12 26.49 8.13
CA GLY A 274 4.09 27.86 7.66
C GLY A 274 4.30 28.85 8.78
N ASP A 275 5.09 29.87 8.51
CA ASP A 275 5.32 31.03 9.38
C ASP A 275 5.74 32.18 8.46
N GLY A 276 4.83 33.13 8.24
CA GLY A 276 5.11 34.20 7.29
C GLY A 276 4.06 35.31 7.25
N ASP A 277 4.46 36.37 6.57
CA ASP A 277 3.63 37.54 6.29
C ASP A 277 2.98 37.38 4.92
N PHE A 278 1.66 37.52 4.87
CA PHE A 278 0.85 37.39 3.67
C PHE A 278 0.14 38.70 3.39
N GLY A 279 0.08 39.07 2.11
CA GLY A 279 -0.62 40.28 1.65
C GLY A 279 -1.72 39.96 0.65
N ASP A 280 -2.82 40.67 0.73
CA ASP A 280 -3.86 40.66 -0.31
C ASP A 280 -3.70 41.83 -1.31
N LYS A 281 -4.56 41.85 -2.32
CA LYS A 281 -4.57 42.88 -3.37
C LYS A 281 -5.02 44.26 -2.88
N ASP A 282 -5.70 44.33 -1.74
CA ASP A 282 -6.24 45.56 -1.17
C ASP A 282 -5.26 46.20 -0.16
N GLY A 283 -4.14 45.52 0.09
CA GLY A 283 -3.02 46.00 0.91
C GLY A 283 -3.07 45.54 2.36
N HIS A 284 -4.04 44.67 2.71
CA HIS A 284 -4.14 44.08 4.05
C HIS A 284 -3.05 43.04 4.25
N LYS A 285 -2.46 43.04 5.44
CA LYS A 285 -1.39 42.11 5.82
C LYS A 285 -1.81 41.25 7.00
N HIS A 286 -1.46 39.98 6.90
CA HIS A 286 -1.65 39.00 7.95
C HIS A 286 -0.33 38.30 8.23
N HIS A 287 -0.04 38.05 9.50
CA HIS A 287 1.00 37.12 9.90
C HIS A 287 0.34 35.79 10.23
N ALA A 288 0.62 34.76 9.43
CA ALA A 288 0.00 33.45 9.59
C ALA A 288 1.05 32.40 9.96
N LYS A 289 0.67 31.54 10.91
CA LYS A 289 1.47 30.41 11.37
C LYS A 289 0.61 29.14 11.34
N PHE A 290 1.14 28.05 10.82
CA PHE A 290 0.49 26.75 10.88
C PHE A 290 1.49 25.61 10.94
N HIS A 291 1.06 24.52 11.56
CA HIS A 291 1.84 23.28 11.66
C HIS A 291 0.90 22.09 11.67
N GLN A 292 1.22 21.06 10.90
CA GLN A 292 0.63 19.73 11.05
C GLN A 292 1.48 18.66 10.40
N ASP A 293 1.48 17.47 11.01
CA ASP A 293 2.08 16.26 10.47
C ASP A 293 1.03 15.15 10.42
N SER A 294 0.78 14.57 9.25
CA SER A 294 -0.22 13.50 9.06
C SER A 294 0.16 12.18 9.74
N CYS A 295 1.41 12.07 10.20
CA CYS A 295 1.97 10.91 10.88
C CYS A 295 2.56 11.23 12.27
N GLY A 296 2.55 12.49 12.68
CA GLY A 296 3.04 12.94 13.97
C GLY A 296 2.00 12.74 15.08
N ASN A 297 2.50 12.59 16.31
CA ASN A 297 1.66 12.65 17.52
C ASN A 297 1.47 14.09 18.04
N GLY A 298 2.07 15.09 17.35
CA GLY A 298 1.89 16.51 17.65
C GLY A 298 0.56 16.99 17.09
N GLY A 299 -0.23 17.68 17.91
CA GLY A 299 -1.48 18.30 17.44
C GLY A 299 -1.21 19.42 16.46
N GLY A 300 -2.14 19.64 15.52
CA GLY A 300 -2.04 20.71 14.54
C GLY A 300 -2.37 22.08 15.14
N GLU A 301 -1.70 23.11 14.64
CA GLU A 301 -1.87 24.50 15.04
C GLU A 301 -2.15 25.38 13.80
N VAL A 302 -3.06 26.34 13.94
CA VAL A 302 -3.25 27.47 13.01
C VAL A 302 -3.42 28.75 13.82
N ALA A 303 -2.67 29.80 13.47
CA ALA A 303 -2.76 31.13 14.05
C ALA A 303 -2.68 32.19 12.95
N ASP A 304 -3.39 33.30 13.12
CA ASP A 304 -3.45 34.41 12.17
C ASP A 304 -3.65 35.74 12.89
N ASP A 305 -2.72 36.67 12.68
CA ASP A 305 -2.74 38.04 13.19
C ASP A 305 -2.87 39.04 12.05
N ASP A 306 -3.93 39.85 12.03
CA ASP A 306 -4.11 40.89 11.01
C ASP A 306 -3.51 42.25 11.41
N ASP A 307 -3.26 43.10 10.43
CA ASP A 307 -2.73 44.45 10.60
C ASP A 307 -3.71 45.45 11.27
N SER A 308 -4.96 45.05 11.46
CA SER A 308 -5.99 45.80 12.18
C SER A 308 -6.08 45.44 13.67
N GLY A 309 -5.33 44.42 14.10
CA GLY A 309 -5.25 43.94 15.48
C GLY A 309 -6.21 42.80 15.82
N LYS A 310 -6.79 42.12 14.82
CA LYS A 310 -7.57 40.88 15.02
C LYS A 310 -6.64 39.69 15.16
N HIS A 311 -6.96 38.80 16.08
CA HIS A 311 -6.20 37.59 16.35
C HIS A 311 -7.09 36.34 16.28
N PHE A 312 -6.64 35.36 15.49
CA PHE A 312 -7.21 34.03 15.47
C PHE A 312 -6.18 33.00 15.96
N GLN A 313 -6.63 32.05 16.80
CA GLN A 313 -5.85 30.89 17.23
C GLN A 313 -6.72 29.63 17.29
N SER A 314 -6.26 28.54 16.69
CA SER A 314 -6.91 27.22 16.77
C SER A 314 -6.87 26.64 18.18
N THR A 315 -7.96 26.00 18.61
CA THR A 315 -8.09 25.20 19.84
C THR A 315 -8.17 23.70 19.56
N SER A 316 -8.64 23.31 18.37
CA SER A 316 -8.58 21.92 17.88
C SER A 316 -8.31 21.91 16.38
N THR A 317 -7.58 20.89 15.94
CA THR A 317 -7.51 20.53 14.52
C THR A 317 -8.23 19.20 14.36
N ASP A 318 -9.39 19.22 13.71
CA ASP A 318 -10.25 18.04 13.57
C ASP A 318 -9.83 17.20 12.36
N SER A 319 -9.34 17.83 11.30
CA SER A 319 -8.79 17.14 10.13
C SER A 319 -7.74 17.98 9.40
N ALA A 320 -6.84 17.29 8.70
CA ALA A 320 -5.92 17.88 7.74
C ALA A 320 -5.84 16.98 6.50
N THR A 321 -5.99 17.57 5.32
CA THR A 321 -5.88 16.88 4.04
C THR A 321 -4.80 17.51 3.19
N TYR A 322 -4.08 16.68 2.43
CA TYR A 322 -2.96 17.10 1.58
C TYR A 322 -3.20 16.61 0.17
N ASN A 323 -2.95 17.47 -0.81
CA ASN A 323 -3.13 17.19 -2.23
C ASN A 323 -1.91 17.67 -3.00
N SER A 324 -1.29 16.75 -3.73
CA SER A 324 -0.09 16.99 -4.53
C SER A 324 -0.43 17.06 -6.02
N SER A 325 0.23 17.95 -6.74
CA SER A 325 0.22 18.04 -8.20
C SER A 325 1.65 18.23 -8.72
N ALA A 326 1.85 18.21 -10.05
CA ALA A 326 3.19 18.39 -10.62
C ALA A 326 3.86 19.72 -10.23
N ASP A 327 3.07 20.76 -9.97
CA ASP A 327 3.57 22.13 -9.79
C ASP A 327 3.22 22.72 -8.41
N SER A 328 2.49 21.99 -7.56
CA SER A 328 2.09 22.49 -6.24
C SER A 328 1.67 21.41 -5.26
N GLU A 329 1.87 21.70 -3.99
CA GLU A 329 1.28 21.01 -2.84
C GLU A 329 0.19 21.88 -2.23
N THR A 330 -0.91 21.28 -1.78
CA THR A 330 -2.01 21.97 -1.12
C THR A 330 -2.35 21.27 0.18
N MET A 331 -2.48 22.05 1.24
CA MET A 331 -2.90 21.59 2.55
C MET A 331 -4.23 22.25 2.92
N THR A 332 -5.16 21.50 3.49
CA THR A 332 -6.40 22.04 4.05
C THR A 332 -6.57 21.53 5.48
N MET A 333 -6.74 22.44 6.43
CA MET A 333 -7.04 22.13 7.83
C MET A 333 -8.44 22.61 8.20
N VAL A 334 -9.15 21.80 8.99
CA VAL A 334 -10.46 22.16 9.54
C VAL A 334 -10.45 21.90 11.03
N GLY A 335 -11.02 22.81 11.80
CA GLY A 335 -11.15 22.64 13.25
C GLY A 335 -11.89 23.78 13.94
N THR A 336 -11.58 23.97 15.21
CA THR A 336 -12.15 25.05 16.05
C THR A 336 -11.07 25.96 16.59
N GLY A 337 -11.42 27.20 16.91
CA GLY A 337 -10.52 28.20 17.48
C GLY A 337 -11.24 29.38 18.10
N LEU A 338 -10.46 30.39 18.48
CA LEU A 338 -10.94 31.65 19.02
C LEU A 338 -10.55 32.79 18.08
N ASP A 339 -11.51 33.62 17.70
CA ASP A 339 -11.31 34.89 17.01
C ASP A 339 -11.57 36.03 17.99
N ASP A 340 -10.51 36.73 18.43
CA ASP A 340 -10.53 37.69 19.55
C ASP A 340 -11.22 37.15 20.81
N GLY A 341 -11.04 35.85 21.09
CA GLY A 341 -11.67 35.17 22.23
C GLY A 341 -13.10 34.66 21.99
N VAL A 342 -13.67 34.86 20.79
CA VAL A 342 -14.98 34.31 20.41
C VAL A 342 -14.81 32.95 19.72
N PRO A 343 -15.48 31.87 20.19
CA PRO A 343 -15.40 30.57 19.55
C PRO A 343 -15.91 30.56 18.10
N VAL A 344 -15.11 30.00 17.20
CA VAL A 344 -15.42 29.84 15.78
C VAL A 344 -14.90 28.48 15.27
N GLY A 345 -15.57 27.92 14.27
CA GLY A 345 -14.94 26.94 13.37
C GLY A 345 -14.05 27.65 12.34
N PHE A 346 -12.98 26.97 11.90
CA PHE A 346 -12.08 27.45 10.85
C PHE A 346 -11.86 26.42 9.74
N THR A 347 -11.61 26.95 8.54
CA THR A 347 -11.01 26.22 7.42
C THR A 347 -9.79 27.02 6.96
N MET A 348 -8.62 26.40 7.00
CA MET A 348 -7.37 26.95 6.47
C MET A 348 -6.97 26.20 5.21
N VAL A 349 -6.52 26.91 4.18
CA VAL A 349 -5.91 26.33 2.97
C VAL A 349 -4.56 27.00 2.72
N ALA A 350 -3.51 26.20 2.59
CA ALA A 350 -2.18 26.65 2.18
C ALA A 350 -1.81 25.98 0.85
N VAL A 351 -1.19 26.72 -0.06
CA VAL A 351 -0.68 26.22 -1.35
C VAL A 351 0.79 26.58 -1.47
N ASP A 352 1.65 25.58 -1.62
CA ASP A 352 3.08 25.71 -1.90
C ASP A 352 3.34 25.37 -3.36
N TYR A 353 3.98 26.27 -4.09
CA TYR A 353 4.32 26.10 -5.51
C TYR A 353 5.78 25.68 -5.72
N HIS A 354 6.46 25.14 -4.71
CA HIS A 354 7.86 24.72 -4.77
C HIS A 354 8.81 25.83 -5.25
N GLY A 355 8.49 27.09 -4.93
CA GLY A 355 9.24 28.27 -5.37
C GLY A 355 8.98 28.72 -6.81
N LEU A 356 8.07 28.08 -7.56
CA LEU A 356 7.64 28.54 -8.89
C LEU A 356 6.79 29.82 -8.81
N ALA A 357 6.07 30.01 -7.71
CA ALA A 357 5.29 31.19 -7.38
C ALA A 357 5.25 31.41 -5.87
N PRO A 358 4.91 32.61 -5.39
CA PRO A 358 4.64 32.84 -3.97
C PRO A 358 3.54 31.91 -3.47
N ALA A 359 3.74 31.32 -2.29
CA ALA A 359 2.74 30.49 -1.64
C ALA A 359 1.45 31.28 -1.34
N ILE A 360 0.32 30.58 -1.30
CA ILE A 360 -0.98 31.17 -0.95
C ILE A 360 -1.41 30.66 0.42
N TYR A 361 -1.99 31.55 1.21
CA TYR A 361 -2.67 31.23 2.46
C TYR A 361 -4.08 31.78 2.45
N THR A 362 -5.05 30.94 2.81
CA THR A 362 -6.46 31.29 2.97
C THR A 362 -6.93 30.84 4.36
N LEU A 363 -7.57 31.73 5.11
CA LEU A 363 -8.28 31.41 6.34
C LEU A 363 -9.73 31.82 6.21
N THR A 364 -10.66 30.91 6.52
CA THR A 364 -12.10 31.20 6.55
C THR A 364 -12.67 30.78 7.90
N LEU A 365 -13.31 31.73 8.58
CA LEU A 365 -13.92 31.53 9.88
C LEU A 365 -15.45 31.49 9.74
N THR A 366 -16.10 30.67 10.57
CA THR A 366 -17.56 30.52 10.57
C THR A 366 -18.34 31.78 10.95
N ASN A 367 -17.68 32.80 11.53
CA ASN A 367 -18.28 34.11 11.81
C ASN A 367 -18.28 35.06 10.59
N GLY A 368 -17.75 34.61 9.44
CA GLY A 368 -17.72 35.36 8.19
C GLY A 368 -16.41 36.08 7.90
N ARG A 369 -15.44 36.11 8.82
CA ARG A 369 -14.08 36.62 8.55
C ARG A 369 -13.38 35.66 7.59
N THR A 370 -12.82 36.21 6.51
CA THR A 370 -12.05 35.46 5.52
C THR A 370 -10.85 36.30 5.09
N PHE A 371 -9.72 35.64 4.88
CA PHE A 371 -8.51 36.24 4.33
C PHE A 371 -7.94 35.32 3.26
N THR A 372 -7.40 35.89 2.19
CA THR A 372 -6.61 35.17 1.19
C THR A 372 -5.48 36.08 0.73
N GLY A 373 -4.25 35.63 0.94
CA GLY A 373 -3.06 36.39 0.58
C GLY A 373 -1.94 35.53 0.04
N THR A 374 -1.00 36.20 -0.62
CA THR A 374 0.25 35.61 -1.11
C THR A 374 1.39 35.89 -0.14
N LEU A 375 2.32 34.95 0.00
CA LEU A 375 3.50 35.07 0.86
C LEU A 375 4.38 36.25 0.40
N LEU A 376 4.62 37.20 1.31
CA LEU A 376 5.51 38.33 1.14
C LEU A 376 6.89 38.07 1.76
N ASN A 377 6.91 37.41 2.92
CA ASN A 377 8.10 37.09 3.70
C ASN A 377 7.83 35.87 4.59
N GLY A 378 8.86 35.11 4.95
CA GLY A 378 8.73 33.88 5.74
C GLY A 378 8.75 32.62 4.89
N ILE A 379 8.11 31.55 5.37
CA ILE A 379 8.11 30.24 4.71
C ILE A 379 6.72 29.61 4.72
N VAL A 380 6.42 28.91 3.63
CA VAL A 380 5.41 27.86 3.57
C VAL A 380 6.12 26.65 2.97
N GLN A 381 6.06 25.52 3.66
CA GLN A 381 6.65 24.28 3.21
C GLN A 381 5.63 23.16 3.39
N LEU A 382 5.17 22.63 2.26
CA LEU A 382 4.28 21.47 2.22
C LEU A 382 5.02 20.31 1.54
N GLN A 383 4.93 19.12 2.13
CA GLN A 383 5.61 17.89 1.65
C GLN A 383 4.81 16.66 2.03
#